data_AF-A0A1B0D606-F1
#
_entry.id   AF-A0A1B0D606-F1
#
_cell.length_a   1.000
_cell.length_b   1.000
_cell.length_c   1.000
_cell.angle_alpha   90.00
_cell.angle_beta   90.00
_cell.angle_gamma   90.00
#
_symmetry.space_group_name_H-M   'P 1'
#
loop_
_entity.id
_entity.type
_entity.pdbx_description
1 polymer ?
#
loop_
_entity_poly.entity_id
_entity_poly.type
_entity_poly.pdbx_seq_one_letter_code
_entity_poly.pdbx_strand_id
1 'polypeptide(L)'
;CFAFVGVACYFLTRPSIEIQLQEKLIFGAFFAGAIVCLGFSFAFHTLSCHSEMVGKLFSKLDYCGIALLIMGSFVPWLYYGFYCHYQHKLIYLSVVVVLGLLSIVVSLWDKFSEPNLRPLRAGVFMCFGLSGIIPAIHYGLMEGWFTQISRASLGWLVLFSIHKKGTKDKIQSKDKM
;
A
#
# COMPACT_ATOMS: atom_id res chain seq x y z
N CYS A 1 9.11 -0.67 -11.45
CA CYS A 1 8.08 -1.37 -12.23
C CYS A 1 8.42 -2.85 -12.44
N PHE A 2 9.50 -3.21 -13.16
CA PHE A 2 9.85 -4.61 -13.46
C PHE A 2 10.01 -5.53 -12.23
N ALA A 3 10.60 -5.04 -11.13
CA ALA A 3 10.69 -5.81 -9.90
C ALA A 3 9.30 -6.15 -9.30
N PHE A 4 8.36 -5.21 -9.31
CA PHE A 4 6.99 -5.42 -8.82
C PHE A 4 6.20 -6.37 -9.72
N VAL A 5 6.38 -6.28 -11.03
CA VAL A 5 5.80 -7.24 -11.99
C VAL A 5 6.37 -8.64 -11.77
N GLY A 6 7.69 -8.77 -11.59
CA GLY A 6 8.34 -10.05 -11.32
C GLY A 6 7.85 -10.69 -10.02
N VAL A 7 7.73 -9.91 -8.94
CA VAL A 7 7.19 -10.39 -7.66
C VAL A 7 5.71 -10.76 -7.78
N ALA A 8 4.90 -9.97 -8.49
CA ALA A 8 3.49 -10.28 -8.73
C ALA A 8 3.33 -11.59 -9.52
N CYS A 9 4.07 -11.77 -10.61
CA CYS A 9 4.07 -12.99 -11.41
C CYS A 9 4.56 -14.20 -10.59
N TYR A 10 5.60 -14.03 -9.78
CA TYR A 10 6.07 -15.09 -8.88
C TYR A 10 4.99 -15.50 -7.87
N PHE A 11 4.30 -14.53 -7.26
CA PHE A 11 3.25 -14.78 -6.27
C PHE A 11 2.00 -15.41 -6.88
N LEU A 12 1.59 -14.97 -8.08
CA LEU A 12 0.40 -15.48 -8.78
C LEU A 12 0.61 -16.89 -9.37
N THR A 13 1.83 -17.25 -9.74
CA THR A 13 2.16 -18.58 -10.30
C THR A 13 2.30 -19.67 -9.24
N ARG A 14 2.34 -19.34 -7.93
CA ARG A 14 2.35 -20.36 -6.86
C ARG A 14 1.07 -21.19 -6.89
N PRO A 15 1.13 -22.52 -6.69
CA PRO A 15 -0.05 -23.39 -6.72
C PRO A 15 -1.03 -23.03 -5.59
N SER A 16 -2.34 -23.14 -5.87
CA SER A 16 -3.41 -22.79 -4.92
C SER A 16 -3.51 -23.70 -3.69
N ILE A 17 -2.71 -24.77 -3.67
CA ILE A 17 -2.52 -25.67 -2.52
C ILE A 17 -1.70 -24.98 -1.41
N GLU A 18 -0.79 -24.08 -1.77
CA GLU A 18 0.02 -23.32 -0.80
C GLU A 18 -0.61 -21.98 -0.42
N ILE A 19 -1.25 -21.30 -1.39
CA ILE A 19 -1.84 -19.96 -1.19
C ILE A 19 -3.28 -19.97 -1.72
N GLN A 20 -4.25 -19.73 -0.84
CA GLN A 20 -5.65 -19.66 -1.22
C GLN A 20 -5.87 -18.57 -2.28
N LEU A 21 -6.80 -18.81 -3.21
CA LEU A 21 -7.12 -17.85 -4.28
C LEU A 21 -7.47 -16.45 -3.73
N GLN A 22 -8.09 -16.40 -2.56
CA GLN A 22 -8.48 -15.16 -1.91
C GLN A 22 -7.26 -14.27 -1.56
N GLU A 23 -6.19 -14.86 -1.03
CA GLU A 23 -4.96 -14.15 -0.71
C GLU A 23 -4.23 -13.66 -1.98
N LYS A 24 -4.27 -14.47 -3.04
CA LYS A 24 -3.73 -14.08 -4.35
C LYS A 24 -4.44 -12.85 -4.92
N LEU A 25 -5.77 -12.78 -4.79
CA LEU A 25 -6.55 -11.62 -5.25
C LEU A 25 -6.23 -10.37 -4.41
N ILE A 26 -6.08 -10.53 -3.10
CA ILE A 26 -5.79 -9.42 -2.18
C ILE A 26 -4.41 -8.81 -2.47
N PHE A 27 -3.35 -9.64 -2.50
CA PHE A 27 -2.02 -9.17 -2.83
C PHE A 27 -1.90 -8.76 -4.30
N GLY A 28 -2.63 -9.43 -5.20
CA GLY A 28 -2.72 -9.07 -6.61
C GLY A 28 -3.25 -7.66 -6.81
N ALA A 29 -4.29 -7.25 -6.07
CA ALA A 29 -4.81 -5.88 -6.12
C ALA A 29 -3.79 -4.84 -5.65
N PHE A 30 -3.03 -5.14 -4.59
CA PHE A 30 -1.92 -4.29 -4.13
C PHE A 30 -0.83 -4.13 -5.20
N PHE A 31 -0.36 -5.25 -5.76
CA PHE A 31 0.67 -5.22 -6.80
C PHE A 31 0.20 -4.52 -8.06
N ALA A 32 -1.04 -4.74 -8.49
CA ALA A 32 -1.63 -4.04 -9.63
C ALA A 32 -1.65 -2.52 -9.40
N GLY A 33 -2.10 -2.08 -8.21
CA GLY A 33 -2.07 -0.66 -7.83
C GLY A 33 -0.65 -0.08 -7.86
N ALA A 34 0.35 -0.80 -7.34
CA ALA A 34 1.75 -0.38 -7.36
C ALA A 34 2.34 -0.29 -8.77
N ILE A 35 2.06 -1.27 -9.63
CA ILE A 35 2.54 -1.29 -11.03
C ILE A 35 1.94 -0.11 -11.80
N VAL A 36 0.62 0.11 -11.67
CA VAL A 36 -0.08 1.21 -12.32
C VAL A 36 0.44 2.56 -11.83
N CYS A 37 0.58 2.74 -10.51
CA CYS A 37 1.12 3.97 -9.92
C CYS A 37 2.52 4.30 -10.43
N LEU A 38 3.45 3.35 -10.38
CA LEU A 38 4.82 3.55 -10.84
C LEU A 38 4.90 3.73 -12.36
N GLY A 39 4.03 3.04 -13.11
CA GLY A 39 3.93 3.17 -14.56
C GLY A 39 3.47 4.57 -14.99
N PHE A 40 2.41 5.10 -14.35
CA PHE A 40 1.92 6.46 -14.61
C PHE A 40 2.92 7.53 -14.20
N SER A 41 3.60 7.37 -13.07
CA SER A 41 4.67 8.28 -12.64
C SER A 41 5.84 8.32 -13.65
N PHE A 42 6.29 7.15 -14.11
CA PHE A 42 7.33 7.05 -15.13
C PHE A 42 6.90 7.68 -16.47
N ALA A 43 5.68 7.39 -16.91
CA ALA A 43 5.15 7.94 -18.15
C ALA A 43 4.98 9.47 -18.07
N PHE A 44 4.53 9.99 -16.92
CA PHE A 44 4.44 11.42 -16.67
C PHE A 44 5.79 12.12 -16.81
N HIS A 45 6.83 11.65 -16.11
CA HIS A 45 8.16 12.26 -16.19
C HIS A 45 8.83 12.11 -17.55
N THR A 46 8.48 11.08 -18.32
CA THR A 46 9.06 10.84 -19.65
C THR A 46 8.35 11.66 -20.73
N LEU A 47 7.02 11.77 -20.66
CA LEU A 47 6.18 12.39 -21.68
C LEU A 47 5.78 13.83 -21.35
N SER A 48 6.18 14.35 -20.18
CA SER A 48 5.89 15.73 -19.75
C SER A 48 6.38 16.78 -20.73
N CYS A 49 7.45 16.51 -21.47
CA CYS A 49 8.07 17.46 -22.41
C CYS A 49 7.46 17.41 -23.82
N HIS A 50 6.55 16.45 -24.12
CA HIS A 50 6.05 16.25 -25.48
C HIS A 50 5.00 17.30 -25.90
N SER A 51 4.07 17.62 -25.01
CA SER A 51 3.00 18.60 -25.25
C SER A 51 2.33 18.99 -23.94
N GLU A 52 1.86 20.23 -23.82
CA GLU A 52 1.14 20.72 -22.64
C GLU A 52 -0.13 19.90 -22.35
N MET A 53 -0.84 19.44 -23.39
CA MET A 53 -2.03 18.58 -23.23
C MET A 53 -1.65 17.22 -22.65
N VAL A 54 -0.57 16.62 -23.17
CA VAL A 54 -0.07 15.30 -22.74
C VAL A 54 0.46 15.38 -21.31
N GLY A 55 1.25 16.41 -20.99
CA GLY A 55 1.74 16.63 -19.62
C GLY A 55 0.61 16.80 -18.60
N LYS A 56 -0.44 17.56 -18.94
CA LYS A 56 -1.63 17.72 -18.07
C LYS A 56 -2.41 16.42 -17.88
N LEU A 57 -2.57 15.61 -18.93
CA LEU A 57 -3.25 14.31 -18.85
C LEU A 57 -2.47 13.34 -17.96
N PHE A 58 -1.18 13.17 -18.20
CA PHE A 58 -0.34 12.25 -17.43
C PHE A 58 -0.16 12.69 -15.97
N SER A 59 -0.17 14.00 -15.69
CA SER A 59 -0.17 14.51 -14.31
C SER A 59 -1.42 14.05 -13.54
N LYS A 60 -2.60 14.05 -14.18
CA LYS A 60 -3.84 13.55 -13.57
C LYS A 60 -3.81 12.05 -13.35
N LEU A 61 -3.28 11.30 -14.33
CA LEU A 61 -3.11 9.85 -14.22
C LEU A 61 -2.14 9.49 -13.08
N ASP A 62 -1.09 10.26 -12.85
CA ASP A 62 -0.18 10.06 -11.72
C ASP A 62 -0.90 10.19 -10.37
N TYR A 63 -1.75 11.22 -10.20
CA TYR A 63 -2.60 11.35 -9.00
C TYR A 63 -3.57 10.17 -8.84
N CYS A 64 -4.15 9.67 -9.94
CA CYS A 64 -4.98 8.47 -9.91
C CYS A 64 -4.17 7.23 -9.49
N GLY A 65 -2.94 7.12 -9.97
CA GLY A 65 -1.99 6.07 -9.58
C GLY A 65 -1.74 6.05 -8.08
N ILE A 66 -1.49 7.21 -7.47
CA ILE A 66 -1.32 7.34 -6.02
C ILE A 66 -2.57 6.88 -5.27
N ALA A 67 -3.77 7.31 -5.71
CA ALA A 67 -5.02 6.88 -5.09
C ALA A 67 -5.21 5.35 -5.16
N LEU A 68 -4.95 4.74 -6.31
CA LEU A 68 -5.04 3.29 -6.52
C LEU A 68 -4.02 2.52 -5.67
N LEU A 69 -2.80 3.04 -5.54
CA LEU A 69 -1.78 2.44 -4.66
C LEU A 69 -2.22 2.48 -3.20
N ILE A 70 -2.77 3.61 -2.72
CA ILE A 70 -3.30 3.72 -1.36
C ILE A 70 -4.42 2.70 -1.17
N MET A 71 -5.44 2.69 -2.04
CA MET A 71 -6.54 1.72 -1.99
C MET A 71 -6.02 0.28 -1.92
N GLY A 72 -5.10 -0.08 -2.83
CA GLY A 72 -4.50 -1.40 -2.91
C GLY A 72 -3.71 -1.79 -1.66
N SER A 73 -3.09 -0.83 -0.97
CA SER A 73 -2.34 -1.06 0.27
C SER A 73 -3.25 -1.33 1.47
N PHE A 74 -4.43 -0.70 1.50
CA PHE A 74 -5.42 -0.89 2.56
C PHE A 74 -6.11 -2.27 2.47
N VAL A 75 -6.23 -2.88 1.29
CA VAL A 75 -6.89 -4.20 1.12
C VAL A 75 -6.23 -5.31 1.95
N PRO A 76 -4.93 -5.63 1.78
CA PRO A 76 -4.27 -6.66 2.60
C PRO A 76 -4.24 -6.27 4.08
N TRP A 77 -3.99 -4.99 4.38
CA TRP A 77 -3.89 -4.52 5.76
C TRP A 77 -5.20 -4.73 6.54
N LEU A 78 -6.35 -4.35 5.97
CA LEU A 78 -7.66 -4.56 6.60
C LEU A 78 -8.06 -6.04 6.60
N TYR A 79 -7.68 -6.80 5.58
CA TYR A 79 -7.98 -8.22 5.50
C TYR A 79 -7.30 -9.01 6.63
N TYR A 80 -6.01 -8.77 6.87
CA TYR A 80 -5.27 -9.43 7.95
C TYR A 80 -5.54 -8.80 9.32
N GLY A 81 -5.76 -7.49 9.39
CA GLY A 81 -6.12 -6.81 10.65
C GLY A 81 -7.47 -7.27 11.20
N PHE A 82 -8.49 -7.41 10.35
CA PHE A 82 -9.82 -7.84 10.80
C PHE A 82 -10.15 -9.26 10.31
N TYR A 83 -9.15 -10.15 10.29
CA TYR A 83 -9.32 -11.51 9.76
C TYR A 83 -10.48 -12.26 10.44
N CYS A 84 -10.57 -12.16 11.77
CA CYS A 84 -11.61 -12.79 12.59
C CYS A 84 -12.96 -12.04 12.57
N HIS A 85 -13.01 -10.80 12.07
CA HIS A 85 -14.17 -9.91 12.17
C HIS A 85 -14.66 -9.43 10.80
N TYR A 86 -15.48 -10.25 10.15
CA TYR A 86 -15.95 -10.03 8.78
C TYR A 86 -16.71 -8.70 8.58
N GLN A 87 -17.59 -8.32 9.52
CA GLN A 87 -18.38 -7.09 9.41
C GLN A 87 -17.50 -5.83 9.39
N HIS A 88 -16.54 -5.72 10.32
CA HIS A 88 -15.60 -4.60 10.38
C HIS A 88 -14.73 -4.52 9.12
N LYS A 89 -14.24 -5.67 8.64
CA LYS A 89 -13.49 -5.76 7.39
C LYS A 89 -14.24 -5.15 6.20
N LEU A 90 -15.50 -5.52 6.00
CA LEU A 90 -16.30 -5.00 4.89
C LEU A 90 -16.59 -3.51 5.02
N ILE A 91 -16.93 -3.04 6.23
CA ILE A 91 -17.24 -1.62 6.47
C ILE A 91 -16.01 -0.77 6.11
N TYR A 92 -14.84 -1.07 6.67
CA TYR A 92 -13.63 -0.30 6.40
C TYR A 92 -13.19 -0.40 4.94
N LEU A 93 -13.31 -1.58 4.32
CA LEU A 93 -12.99 -1.74 2.91
C LEU A 93 -13.91 -0.90 2.02
N SER A 94 -15.21 -0.85 2.32
CA SER A 94 -16.16 -0.02 1.57
C SER A 94 -15.86 1.47 1.70
N VAL A 95 -15.50 1.94 2.89
CA VAL A 95 -15.07 3.34 3.12
C VAL A 95 -13.81 3.67 2.32
N VAL A 96 -12.82 2.80 2.32
CA VAL A 96 -11.59 2.97 1.53
C VAL A 96 -11.90 3.04 0.03
N VAL A 97 -12.80 2.18 -0.45
CA VAL A 97 -13.19 2.19 -1.87
C VAL A 97 -13.92 3.48 -2.24
N VAL A 98 -14.87 3.92 -1.43
CA VAL A 98 -15.63 5.17 -1.68
C VAL A 98 -14.71 6.39 -1.65
N LEU A 99 -13.85 6.52 -0.63
CA LEU A 99 -12.90 7.63 -0.52
C LEU A 99 -11.86 7.60 -1.65
N GLY A 100 -11.41 6.41 -2.05
CA GLY A 100 -10.50 6.23 -3.17
C GLY A 100 -11.14 6.63 -4.51
N LEU A 101 -12.37 6.20 -4.78
CA LEU A 101 -13.12 6.61 -5.98
C LEU A 101 -13.37 8.11 -6.01
N LEU A 102 -13.75 8.72 -4.88
CA LEU A 102 -13.89 10.18 -4.78
C LEU A 102 -12.57 10.88 -5.08
N SER A 103 -11.45 10.38 -4.56
CA SER A 103 -10.11 10.93 -4.84
C SER A 103 -9.74 10.84 -6.32
N ILE A 104 -10.09 9.74 -6.99
CA ILE A 104 -9.86 9.55 -8.44
C ILE A 104 -10.74 10.51 -9.25
N VAL A 105 -12.04 10.60 -8.94
CA VAL A 105 -12.97 11.52 -9.63
C VAL A 105 -12.51 12.97 -9.48
N VAL A 106 -12.13 13.39 -8.28
CA VAL A 106 -11.59 14.74 -8.02
C VAL A 106 -10.28 14.98 -8.78
N SER A 107 -9.44 13.94 -8.93
CA SER A 107 -8.17 14.03 -9.66
C SER A 107 -8.35 14.12 -11.18
N LEU A 108 -9.40 13.51 -11.73
CA LEU A 108 -9.72 13.54 -13.17
C LEU A 108 -10.51 14.78 -13.60
N TRP A 109 -11.20 15.44 -12.67
CA TRP A 109 -12.08 16.56 -12.99
C TRP A 109 -11.30 17.83 -13.38
N ASP A 110 -11.41 18.26 -14.64
CA ASP A 110 -10.69 19.42 -15.20
C ASP A 110 -10.89 20.71 -14.42
N LYS A 111 -12.13 20.97 -13.98
CA LYS A 111 -12.51 22.15 -13.19
C LYS A 111 -11.86 22.17 -11.79
N PHE A 112 -11.44 21.01 -11.27
CA PHE A 112 -10.69 20.89 -10.00
C PHE A 112 -9.18 21.08 -10.19
N SER A 113 -8.72 21.22 -11.43
CA SER A 113 -7.32 21.52 -11.76
C SER A 113 -7.00 23.02 -11.64
N GLU A 114 -8.00 23.86 -11.36
CA GLU A 114 -7.87 25.28 -11.06
C GLU A 114 -6.99 25.48 -9.79
N PRO A 115 -6.07 26.46 -9.75
CA PRO A 115 -5.18 26.68 -8.61
C PRO A 115 -5.90 26.85 -7.27
N ASN A 116 -7.12 27.38 -7.30
CA ASN A 116 -7.94 27.66 -6.12
C ASN A 116 -8.46 26.39 -5.42
N LEU A 117 -8.51 25.24 -6.11
CA LEU A 117 -9.04 23.99 -5.58
C LEU A 117 -7.95 22.97 -5.19
N ARG A 118 -6.67 23.35 -5.35
CA ARG A 118 -5.50 22.59 -4.85
C ARG A 118 -5.63 22.18 -3.37
N PRO A 119 -6.02 23.06 -2.42
CA PRO A 119 -6.16 22.66 -1.03
C PRO A 119 -7.28 21.65 -0.81
N LEU A 120 -8.37 21.70 -1.59
CA LEU A 120 -9.45 20.71 -1.50
C LEU A 120 -8.94 19.32 -1.92
N ARG A 121 -8.21 19.25 -3.05
CA ARG A 121 -7.60 17.98 -3.51
C ARG A 121 -6.65 17.41 -2.45
N ALA A 122 -5.76 18.23 -1.90
CA ALA A 122 -4.87 17.82 -0.82
C ALA A 122 -5.66 17.36 0.43
N GLY A 123 -6.74 18.05 0.77
CA GLY A 123 -7.65 17.69 1.85
C GLY A 123 -8.28 16.30 1.65
N VAL A 124 -8.78 16.00 0.44
CA VAL A 124 -9.37 14.68 0.14
C VAL A 124 -8.34 13.57 0.28
N PHE A 125 -7.14 13.73 -0.28
CA PHE A 125 -6.07 12.73 -0.14
C PHE A 125 -5.60 12.59 1.32
N MET A 126 -5.54 13.69 2.07
CA MET A 126 -5.16 13.68 3.48
C MET A 126 -6.23 12.99 4.33
N CYS A 127 -7.51 13.32 4.16
CA CYS A 127 -8.62 12.62 4.81
C CYS A 127 -8.65 11.14 4.43
N PHE A 128 -8.35 10.81 3.17
CA PHE A 128 -8.29 9.43 2.71
C PHE A 128 -7.17 8.66 3.41
N GLY A 129 -5.97 9.21 3.51
CA GLY A 129 -4.87 8.60 4.26
C GLY A 129 -5.14 8.51 5.78
N LEU A 130 -5.66 9.59 6.38
CA LEU A 130 -5.97 9.67 7.80
C LEU A 130 -7.16 8.78 8.20
N SER A 131 -8.05 8.43 7.25
CA SER A 131 -9.14 7.49 7.51
C SER A 131 -8.65 6.14 8.04
N GLY A 132 -7.40 5.77 7.76
CA GLY A 132 -6.72 4.59 8.29
C GLY A 132 -6.42 4.62 9.80
N ILE A 133 -6.42 5.79 10.43
CA ILE A 133 -6.21 5.90 11.89
C ILE A 133 -7.38 5.25 12.65
N ILE A 134 -8.61 5.39 12.15
CA ILE A 134 -9.80 4.83 12.78
C ILE A 134 -9.74 3.30 12.88
N PRO A 135 -9.53 2.52 11.79
CA PRO A 135 -9.36 1.07 11.87
C PRO A 135 -8.12 0.67 12.67
N ALA A 136 -7.04 1.46 12.67
CA ALA A 136 -5.86 1.18 13.47
C ALA A 136 -6.15 1.26 14.99
N ILE A 137 -6.84 2.32 15.42
CA ILE A 137 -7.28 2.47 16.82
C ILE A 137 -8.27 1.36 17.19
N HIS A 138 -9.26 1.10 16.33
CA HIS A 138 -10.25 0.06 16.59
C HIS A 138 -9.58 -1.32 16.74
N TYR A 139 -8.67 -1.68 15.84
CA TYR A 139 -7.89 -2.90 15.93
C TYR A 139 -7.07 -2.98 17.23
N GLY A 140 -6.39 -1.89 17.60
CA GLY A 140 -5.61 -1.83 18.84
C GLY A 140 -6.48 -2.01 20.10
N LEU A 141 -7.69 -1.47 20.10
CA LEU A 141 -8.65 -1.64 21.20
C LEU A 141 -9.18 -3.07 21.28
N MET A 142 -9.43 -3.74 20.14
CA MET A 142 -9.93 -5.13 20.13
C MET A 142 -8.87 -6.14 20.55
N GLU A 143 -7.64 -6.01 20.07
CA GLU A 143 -6.55 -6.97 20.34
C GLU A 143 -5.70 -6.63 21.58
N GLY A 144 -5.93 -5.46 22.17
CA GLY A 144 -5.14 -4.94 23.28
C GLY A 144 -3.78 -4.38 22.82
N TRP A 145 -3.58 -3.08 23.04
CA TRP A 145 -2.36 -2.36 22.68
C TRP A 145 -1.08 -2.99 23.26
N PHE A 146 -1.17 -3.51 24.48
CA PHE A 146 -0.06 -4.14 25.19
C PHE A 146 0.35 -5.49 24.58
N THR A 147 -0.62 -6.29 24.12
CA THR A 147 -0.37 -7.61 23.50
C THR A 147 0.34 -7.45 22.14
N GLN A 148 -0.04 -6.44 21.36
CA GLN A 148 0.51 -6.17 20.03
C GLN A 148 1.90 -5.55 20.06
N ILE A 149 2.13 -4.55 20.92
CA ILE A 149 3.47 -3.98 21.12
C ILE A 149 4.43 -5.05 21.64
N SER A 150 3.98 -5.93 22.56
CA SER A 150 4.83 -7.02 23.05
C SER A 150 5.18 -8.02 21.93
N ARG A 151 4.25 -8.45 21.08
CA ARG A 151 4.54 -9.38 19.97
C ARG A 151 5.38 -8.76 18.86
N ALA A 152 5.10 -7.52 18.47
CA ALA A 152 5.86 -6.81 17.44
C ALA A 152 7.28 -6.47 17.90
N SER A 153 7.45 -6.02 19.15
CA SER A 153 8.76 -5.75 19.73
C SER A 153 9.57 -7.03 19.97
N LEU A 154 8.94 -8.12 20.43
CA LEU A 154 9.61 -9.42 20.57
C LEU A 154 10.05 -9.99 19.22
N GLY A 155 9.23 -9.89 18.17
CA GLY A 155 9.60 -10.33 16.82
C GLY A 155 10.82 -9.59 16.27
N TRP A 156 10.87 -8.27 16.46
CA TRP A 156 11.99 -7.42 16.03
C TRP A 156 13.25 -7.65 16.87
N LEU A 157 13.10 -7.87 18.18
CA LEU A 157 14.20 -8.20 19.09
C LEU A 157 14.79 -9.60 18.82
N VAL A 158 13.97 -10.59 18.48
CA VAL A 158 14.44 -11.93 18.07
C VAL A 158 15.17 -11.86 16.74
N LEU A 159 14.65 -11.12 15.75
CA LEU A 159 15.33 -10.88 14.47
C LEU A 159 16.69 -10.21 14.65
N PHE A 160 16.78 -9.15 15.47
CA PHE A 160 18.06 -8.54 15.80
C PHE A 160 18.99 -9.47 16.59
N SER A 161 18.45 -10.28 17.52
CA SER A 161 19.25 -11.24 18.28
C SER A 161 19.84 -12.34 17.40
N ILE A 162 19.10 -12.83 16.41
CA ILE A 162 19.58 -13.82 15.45
C ILE A 162 20.60 -13.20 14.50
N HIS A 163 20.34 -11.99 14.00
CA HIS A 163 21.26 -11.28 13.11
C HIS A 163 22.60 -10.98 13.80
N LYS A 164 22.55 -10.52 15.06
CA LYS A 164 23.76 -10.21 15.85
C LYS A 164 24.56 -11.48 16.21
N LYS A 165 23.90 -12.63 16.39
CA LYS A 165 24.57 -13.93 16.56
C LYS A 165 25.31 -14.34 15.29
N GLY A 166 24.64 -14.29 14.14
CA GLY A 166 25.25 -14.60 12.84
C GLY A 166 26.44 -13.72 12.46
N THR A 167 26.44 -12.44 12.87
CA THR A 167 27.59 -11.55 12.66
C THR A 167 28.76 -11.86 13.59
N LYS A 168 28.51 -12.22 14.86
CA LYS A 168 29.57 -12.61 15.80
C LYS A 168 30.24 -13.92 15.39
N ASP A 169 29.46 -14.90 14.94
CA ASP A 169 29.98 -16.21 14.53
C ASP A 169 30.84 -16.11 13.25
N LYS A 170 30.47 -15.20 12.32
CA LYS A 170 31.29 -14.91 11.12
C LYS A 170 32.60 -14.18 11.43
N ILE A 171 32.62 -13.33 12.46
CA ILE A 171 33.84 -12.62 12.87
C ILE A 171 34.77 -13.59 13.60
N GLN A 172 34.26 -14.41 14.53
CA GLN A 172 35.06 -15.43 15.22
C GLN A 172 35.60 -16.54 14.30
N SER A 173 34.91 -16.84 13.20
CA SER A 173 35.41 -17.79 12.19
C SER A 173 36.47 -17.21 11.27
N LYS A 174 36.52 -15.89 11.08
CA LYS A 174 37.57 -15.22 10.28
C LYS A 174 38.85 -14.98 11.07
N ASP A 175 38.77 -14.86 12.39
CA ASP A 175 39.94 -14.73 13.27
C ASP A 175 40.60 -16.09 13.61
N LYS A 176 40.04 -17.21 13.13
CA LYS A 176 40.56 -18.58 13.33
C LYS A 176 41.11 -19.25 12.05
N MET A 177 41.25 -18.50 10.96
CA MET A 177 41.88 -18.94 9.71
C MET A 177 43.05 -18.01 9.39
#